data_AF-A0A7V6MUR4-F1
#
_entry.id   AF-A0A7V6MUR4-F1
#
_cell.length_a   1.000
_cell.length_b   1.000
_cell.length_c   1.000
_cell.angle_alpha   90.00
_cell.angle_beta   90.00
_cell.angle_gamma   90.00
#
_symmetry.space_group_name_H-M   'P 1'
#
loop_
_entity.id
_entity.type
_entity.pdbx_description
1 polymer ?
#
loop_
_entity_poly.entity_id
_entity_poly.type
_entity_poly.pdbx_seq_one_letter_code
_entity_poly.pdbx_strand_id
1 'polypeptide(L)' 'MGHGVLIDRKGVSGKSHNQKMAFTMSIDNPAATAQVMVSAARACQKQTPGCYTLLEIPQLILFTVIS' A
#
# COMPACT_ATOMS: atom_id res chain seq x y z
N MET A 1 -15.39 2.00 -13.59
CA MET A 1 -15.92 3.06 -12.69
C MET A 1 -14.71 3.70 -12.03
N GLY A 2 -14.39 4.96 -12.34
CA GLY A 2 -13.16 5.59 -11.85
C GLY A 2 -13.25 6.01 -10.39
N HIS A 3 -12.26 5.63 -9.58
CA HIS A 3 -12.05 6.16 -8.24
C HIS A 3 -10.62 6.69 -8.15
N GLY A 4 -10.42 7.71 -7.33
CA GLY A 4 -9.12 8.34 -7.18
C GLY A 4 -8.84 8.68 -5.73
N VAL A 5 -7.55 8.71 -5.40
CA VAL A 5 -7.05 9.07 -4.08
C VAL A 5 -5.92 10.07 -4.25
N LEU A 6 -5.91 11.11 -3.42
CA LEU A 6 -4.76 11.99 -3.20
C LEU A 6 -4.47 12.01 -1.70
N ILE A 7 -3.28 11.57 -1.33
CA ILE A 7 -2.72 11.75 0.01
C ILE A 7 -1.58 12.74 -0.14
N ASP A 8 -1.70 13.92 0.47
CA ASP A 8 -0.66 14.93 0.48
C ASP A 8 -0.07 15.08 1.89
N ARG A 9 1.24 15.34 1.94
CA ARG A 9 1.93 15.67 3.19
C ARG A 9 2.99 16.73 2.93
N LYS A 10 2.84 17.86 3.59
CA LYS A 10 3.87 18.90 3.70
C LYS A 10 4.48 18.89 5.10
N GLY A 11 5.79 18.92 5.20
CA GLY A 11 6.49 18.80 6.49
C GLY A 11 7.94 19.25 6.48
N VAL A 12 8.71 18.72 7.43
CA VAL A 12 10.11 19.06 7.72
C VAL A 12 10.91 17.77 7.84
N SER A 13 12.09 17.73 7.21
CA SER A 13 13.08 16.66 7.38
C SER A 13 14.27 17.23 8.14
N GLY A 14 14.39 16.91 9.44
CA GLY A 14 15.38 17.51 10.32
C GLY A 14 15.17 19.02 10.46
N LYS A 15 16.09 19.82 9.92
CA LYS A 15 15.99 21.30 9.88
C LYS A 15 15.48 21.84 8.54
N SER A 16 15.31 20.97 7.53
CA SER A 16 14.94 21.38 6.18
C SER A 16 13.42 21.42 6.04
N HIS A 17 12.85 22.63 5.97
CA HIS A 17 11.42 22.86 5.82
C HIS A 17 10.91 22.58 4.40
N ASN A 18 9.58 22.65 4.24
CA ASN A 18 8.89 22.59 2.94
C ASN A 18 9.12 21.29 2.16
N GLN A 19 9.32 20.18 2.88
CA GLN A 19 9.33 18.85 2.30
C GLN A 19 7.90 18.49 1.88
N LYS A 20 7.71 18.00 0.67
CA LYS A 20 6.40 17.67 0.12
C LYS A 20 6.41 16.24 -0.39
N MET A 21 5.42 15.46 0.01
CA MET A 21 5.15 14.11 -0.46
C MET A 21 3.70 14.07 -0.93
N ALA A 22 3.46 13.42 -2.05
CA ALA A 22 2.13 13.17 -2.57
C ALA A 22 2.05 11.74 -3.06
N PHE A 23 0.94 11.07 -2.75
CA PHE A 23 0.60 9.77 -3.28
C PHE A 23 -0.75 9.88 -3.96
N THR A 24 -0.78 9.56 -5.25
CA THR A 24 -1.95 9.73 -6.10
C THR A 24 -2.30 8.41 -6.77
N MET A 25 -3.58 8.06 -6.77
CA MET A 25 -4.13 6.92 -7.49
C MET A 25 -5.27 7.37 -8.39
N SER A 26 -5.34 6.80 -9.58
CA SER A 26 -6.51 6.81 -10.46
C SER A 26 -6.73 5.37 -10.90
N ILE A 27 -7.81 4.76 -10.44
CA ILE A 27 -8.01 3.31 -10.49
C ILE A 27 -9.46 2.95 -10.80
N ASP A 28 -9.65 1.73 -11.27
CA ASP A 28 -10.94 1.05 -11.13
C ASP A 28 -11.00 0.41 -9.74
N ASN A 29 -11.95 0.85 -8.91
CA ASN A 29 -11.98 0.51 -7.48
C ASN A 29 -12.12 -1.01 -7.24
N PRO A 30 -13.13 -1.71 -7.80
CA PRO A 30 -13.22 -3.16 -7.69
C PRO A 30 -11.94 -3.89 -8.13
N ALA A 31 -11.35 -3.51 -9.27
CA ALA A 31 -10.16 -4.19 -9.78
C ALA A 31 -8.94 -3.99 -8.86
N ALA A 32 -8.71 -2.77 -8.37
CA ALA A 32 -7.61 -2.47 -7.47
C ALA A 32 -7.79 -3.16 -6.11
N THR A 33 -9.00 -3.15 -5.55
CA THR A 33 -9.32 -3.86 -4.30
C THR A 33 -9.04 -5.36 -4.44
N ALA A 34 -9.47 -5.99 -5.55
CA ALA A 34 -9.21 -7.40 -5.80
C ALA A 34 -7.71 -7.73 -5.84
N GLN A 35 -6.90 -6.89 -6.50
CA GLN A 35 -5.45 -7.08 -6.56
C GLN A 35 -4.78 -7.02 -5.18
N VAL A 36 -5.20 -6.07 -4.33
CA VAL A 36 -4.72 -5.98 -2.95
C VAL A 36 -5.12 -7.22 -2.15
N MET A 37 -6.35 -7.71 -2.30
CA MET A 37 -6.80 -8.94 -1.63
C MET A 37 -5.99 -10.17 -2.05
N VAL A 38 -5.69 -10.34 -3.33
CA VAL A 38 -4.84 -11.46 -3.82
C VAL A 38 -3.43 -11.37 -3.23
N SER A 39 -2.87 -10.17 -3.17
CA SER A 39 -1.55 -9.93 -2.57
C SER A 39 -1.55 -10.20 -1.06
N ALA A 40 -2.62 -9.82 -0.35
CA ALA A 40 -2.82 -10.12 1.06
C ALA A 40 -2.96 -11.64 1.30
N ALA A 41 -3.73 -12.35 0.48
CA ALA A 41 -3.88 -13.80 0.56
C ALA A 41 -2.52 -14.53 0.40
N ARG A 42 -1.66 -14.06 -0.52
CA ARG A 42 -0.29 -14.55 -0.65
C ARG A 42 0.53 -14.30 0.61
N ALA A 43 0.39 -13.12 1.21
CA ALA A 43 1.11 -12.76 2.42
C ALA A 43 0.70 -13.63 3.62
N CYS A 44 -0.60 -13.97 3.74
CA CYS A 44 -1.12 -14.83 4.80
C CYS A 44 -0.41 -16.19 4.88
N GLN A 45 -0.01 -16.76 3.74
CA GLN A 45 0.72 -18.05 3.69
C GLN A 45 2.12 -17.99 4.34
N LYS A 46 2.65 -16.78 4.57
CA LYS A 46 3.99 -16.55 5.13
C LYS A 46 3.95 -15.96 6.54
N GLN A 47 2.77 -15.60 7.07
CA GLN A 47 2.64 -15.05 8.41
C GLN A 47 2.47 -16.14 9.45
N THR A 48 2.88 -15.86 10.68
CA THR A 48 2.48 -16.64 11.85
C THR A 48 0.99 -16.46 12.14
N PRO A 49 0.34 -17.34 12.93
CA PRO A 49 -1.05 -17.16 13.30
C PRO A 49 -1.30 -15.80 13.97
N GLY A 50 -2.29 -15.06 13.47
CA GLY A 50 -2.61 -13.72 13.94
C GLY A 50 -3.56 -12.98 12.99
N CYS A 51 -3.86 -11.73 13.32
CA CYS A 51 -4.61 -10.81 12.48
C CYS A 51 -3.73 -9.59 12.21
N TYR A 52 -3.54 -9.24 10.94
CA TYR A 52 -2.59 -8.21 10.53
C TYR A 52 -3.25 -7.21 9.59
N THR A 53 -2.93 -5.94 9.79
CA THR A 53 -3.19 -4.86 8.83
C THR A 53 -2.05 -4.78 7.82
N LEU A 54 -2.25 -4.06 6.70
CA LEU A 54 -1.21 -3.89 5.68
C LEU A 54 0.06 -3.18 6.17
N LEU A 55 -0.02 -2.42 7.27
CA LEU A 55 1.13 -1.75 7.88
C LEU A 55 2.07 -2.73 8.61
N GLU A 56 1.55 -3.88 9.01
CA GLU A 56 2.28 -4.91 9.76
C GLU A 56 2.91 -5.95 8.83
N ILE A 57 2.53 -5.95 7.54
CA ILE A 57 3.03 -6.90 6.55
C ILE A 57 4.14 -6.23 5.72
N PRO A 58 5.36 -6.82 5.64
CA PRO A 58 6.41 -6.32 4.77
C PRO A 58 5.97 -6.24 3.31
N GLN A 59 6.16 -5.07 2.68
CA GLN A 59 5.73 -4.80 1.30
C GLN A 59 6.31 -5.80 0.29
N LEU A 60 7.56 -6.23 0.48
CA LEU A 60 8.22 -7.24 -0.37
C LEU A 60 7.39 -8.53 -0.47
N ILE A 61 6.72 -8.93 0.61
CA ILE A 61 5.90 -10.15 0.65
C ILE A 61 4.63 -9.98 -0.20
N LEU A 62 4.03 -8.78 -0.21
CA LEU A 62 2.89 -8.46 -1.09
C LEU A 62 3.28 -8.48 -2.58
N PHE A 63 4.46 -7.94 -2.93
CA PHE A 63 4.85 -7.70 -4.32
C PHE A 63 5.68 -8.80 -4.99
N THR A 64 6.14 -9.83 -4.26
CA THR A 64 6.92 -10.91 -4.88
C THR A 64 6.04 -11.70 -5.87
N VAL A 65 6.23 -11.45 -7.16
CA VAL A 65 5.82 -12.34 -8.24
C VAL A 65 6.96 -13.35 -8.43
N ILE A 66 6.66 -14.64 -8.25
CA ILE A 66 7.51 -15.70 -8.79
C ILE A 66 7.20 -15.69 -10.30
N SER A 67 7.86 -14.81 -11.05
CA SER A 67 7.89 -14.86 -12.51
C SER A 67 8.94 -15.86 -12.95
#